data_AF-A0A1V1P209-F1
#
_entry.id   AF-A0A1V1P209-F1
#
_cell.length_a   1.000
_cell.length_b   1.000
_cell.length_c   1.000
_cell.angle_alpha   90.00
_cell.angle_beta   90.00
_cell.angle_gamma   90.00
#
_symmetry.space_group_name_H-M   'P 1'
#
loop_
_entity.id
_entity.type
_entity.pdbx_description
1 polymer ?
#
loop_
_entity_poly.entity_id
_entity_poly.type
_entity_poly.pdbx_seq_one_letter_code
_entity_poly.pdbx_strand_id
1 'polypeptide(L)'
;MPEMDGFELASLMKANEKTKDIPIICVSAFHTDEKDIAMGFEIGAMDYLNKPINSKLLQSKVALYVNLYKKTESIKRQLYTDDKIKIANKATAFKANDSLIQALIPEYKKLLIKYIVAVRLKKITPSDHVKVLAKQIADSQLKAKQIINLHVQVLEEITKPLFPSEANAFSLDARLVLLELMGTICDLRL
;
A
#
# COMPACT_ATOMS: atom_id res chain seq x y z
N MET A 1 2.23 6.65 25.03
CA MET A 1 2.97 5.86 26.03
C MET A 1 3.65 6.86 26.97
N PRO A 2 3.61 6.67 28.29
CA PRO A 2 4.02 7.72 29.25
C PRO A 2 5.55 7.88 29.39
N GLU A 3 6.34 6.84 29.12
CA GLU A 3 7.81 6.86 29.35
C GLU A 3 8.65 6.84 28.07
N MET A 4 8.15 6.21 27.00
CA MET A 4 8.86 6.03 25.73
C MET A 4 7.94 6.38 24.57
N ASP A 5 8.50 7.00 23.55
CA ASP A 5 7.76 7.32 22.33
C ASP A 5 7.61 6.07 21.44
N GLY A 6 6.44 5.92 20.80
CA GLY A 6 6.17 4.82 19.88
C GLY A 6 7.12 4.82 18.68
N PHE A 7 7.59 6.00 18.26
CA PHE A 7 8.58 6.13 17.20
C PHE A 7 9.96 5.62 17.62
N GLU A 8 10.40 5.94 18.84
CA GLU A 8 11.67 5.48 19.40
C GLU A 8 11.69 3.95 19.53
N LEU A 9 10.62 3.36 20.05
CA LEU A 9 10.48 1.91 20.13
C LEU A 9 10.56 1.24 18.75
N ALA A 10 9.84 1.79 17.78
CA ALA A 10 9.83 1.24 16.43
C ALA A 10 11.21 1.32 15.77
N SER A 11 11.94 2.42 15.97
CA SER A 11 13.33 2.55 15.51
C SER A 11 14.25 1.50 16.15
N LEU A 12 14.15 1.30 17.47
CA LEU A 12 14.92 0.26 18.18
C LEU A 12 14.60 -1.15 17.67
N MET A 13 13.32 -1.44 17.42
CA MET A 13 12.89 -2.73 16.86
C MET A 13 13.44 -2.93 15.45
N LYS A 14 13.49 -1.89 14.62
CA LYS A 14 14.05 -1.95 13.26
C LYS A 14 15.56 -2.06 13.22
N ALA A 15 16.26 -1.51 14.21
CA ALA A 15 17.71 -1.61 14.32
C ALA A 15 18.19 -3.01 14.77
N ASN A 16 17.35 -3.79 15.45
CA ASN A 16 17.72 -5.10 15.98
C ASN A 16 17.45 -6.22 14.95
N GLU A 17 18.50 -6.97 14.59
CA GLU A 17 18.47 -8.09 13.64
C GLU A 17 17.36 -9.12 13.89
N LYS A 18 17.00 -9.37 15.16
CA LYS A 18 15.96 -10.35 15.52
C LYS A 18 14.53 -9.82 15.33
N THR A 19 14.36 -8.50 15.30
CA THR A 19 13.04 -7.86 15.30
C THR A 19 12.79 -6.96 14.09
N LYS A 20 13.81 -6.69 13.27
CA LYS A 20 13.73 -5.76 12.13
C LYS A 20 12.67 -6.13 11.10
N ASP A 21 12.42 -7.42 10.93
CA ASP A 21 11.43 -7.93 9.97
C ASP A 21 10.00 -7.96 10.53
N ILE A 22 9.80 -7.69 11.82
CA ILE A 22 8.46 -7.66 12.43
C ILE A 22 7.71 -6.44 11.87
N PRO A 23 6.52 -6.64 11.26
CA PRO A 23 5.65 -5.54 10.84
C PRO A 23 5.17 -4.72 12.04
N ILE A 24 5.29 -3.39 11.95
CA ILE A 24 4.86 -2.46 13.00
C ILE A 24 3.65 -1.69 12.48
N ILE A 25 2.55 -1.67 13.25
CA ILE A 25 1.38 -0.82 12.98
C ILE A 25 1.32 0.20 14.10
N CYS A 26 1.51 1.46 13.77
CA CYS A 26 1.39 2.55 14.73
C CYS A 26 -0.08 2.88 14.99
N VAL A 27 -0.41 3.20 16.24
CA VAL A 27 -1.77 3.60 16.63
C VAL A 27 -1.73 4.97 17.27
N SER A 28 -2.39 5.94 16.66
CA SER A 28 -2.35 7.34 17.10
C SER A 28 -3.74 7.90 17.45
N ALA A 29 -3.77 8.97 18.25
CA ALA A 29 -4.99 9.69 18.58
C ALA A 29 -5.48 10.53 17.38
N PHE A 30 -6.73 11.00 17.44
CA PHE A 30 -7.51 11.55 16.31
C PHE A 30 -6.96 12.84 15.66
N HIS A 31 -5.75 13.27 16.00
CA HIS A 31 -5.04 14.42 15.42
C HIS A 31 -3.58 14.06 15.20
N THR A 32 -3.30 13.14 14.28
CA THR A 32 -1.92 12.86 13.86
C THR A 32 -1.59 13.81 12.72
N ASP A 33 -0.56 14.65 12.88
CA ASP A 33 -0.11 15.52 11.81
C ASP A 33 0.44 14.66 10.67
N GLU A 34 0.33 15.10 9.42
CA GLU A 34 0.86 14.33 8.27
C GLU A 34 2.35 14.03 8.43
N LYS A 35 3.06 14.93 9.13
CA LYS A 35 4.46 14.79 9.52
C LYS A 35 4.71 13.59 10.43
N ASP A 36 3.83 13.33 11.39
CA ASP A 36 3.96 12.20 12.32
C ASP A 36 3.72 10.88 11.59
N ILE A 37 2.77 10.86 10.64
CA ILE A 37 2.52 9.70 9.78
C ILE A 37 3.75 9.44 8.90
N ALA A 38 4.28 10.48 8.25
CA ALA A 38 5.46 10.39 7.39
C ALA A 38 6.68 9.90 8.17
N MET A 39 6.97 10.51 9.32
CA MET A 39 8.03 10.10 10.24
C MET A 39 7.88 8.63 10.64
N GLY A 40 6.65 8.19 10.94
CA GLY A 40 6.34 6.81 11.27
C GLY A 40 6.68 5.83 10.16
N PHE A 41 6.42 6.18 8.91
CA PHE A 41 6.83 5.37 7.77
C PHE A 41 8.34 5.40 7.54
N GLU A 42 9.01 6.55 7.75
CA GLU A 42 10.47 6.67 7.63
C GLU A 42 11.22 5.79 8.63
N ILE A 43 10.71 5.66 9.86
CA ILE A 43 11.29 4.75 10.86
C ILE A 43 10.96 3.27 10.62
N GLY A 44 10.21 2.95 9.57
CA GLY A 44 9.90 1.58 9.17
C GLY A 44 8.59 1.02 9.72
N ALA A 45 7.63 1.85 10.16
CA ALA A 45 6.27 1.39 10.39
C ALA A 45 5.63 0.95 9.05
N MET A 46 4.87 -0.13 9.09
CA MET A 46 4.17 -0.67 7.92
C MET A 46 2.80 -0.02 7.73
N ASP A 47 2.18 0.49 8.81
CA ASP A 47 0.88 1.14 8.74
C ASP A 47 0.57 2.04 9.95
N TYR A 48 -0.50 2.82 9.82
CA TYR A 48 -1.06 3.68 10.85
C TYR A 48 -2.55 3.44 11.04
N LEU A 49 -2.99 3.41 12.30
CA LEU A 49 -4.39 3.35 12.69
C LEU A 49 -4.75 4.50 13.63
N ASN A 50 -5.94 5.05 13.44
CA ASN A 50 -6.48 6.07 14.34
C ASN A 50 -7.29 5.41 15.47
N LYS A 51 -7.22 6.00 16.67
CA LYS A 51 -8.14 5.69 17.77
C LYS A 51 -9.46 6.43 17.56
N PRO A 52 -10.62 5.82 17.89
CA PRO A 52 -10.78 4.47 18.44
C PRO A 52 -10.52 3.39 17.38
N ILE A 53 -9.86 2.31 17.79
CA ILE A 53 -9.47 1.24 16.86
C ILE A 53 -10.71 0.51 16.36
N ASN A 54 -10.88 0.44 15.04
CA ASN A 54 -11.84 -0.47 14.41
C ASN A 54 -11.26 -1.89 14.38
N SER A 55 -11.79 -2.78 15.22
CA SER A 55 -11.31 -4.15 15.37
C SER A 55 -11.35 -4.96 14.08
N LYS A 56 -12.41 -4.80 13.27
CA LYS A 56 -12.55 -5.50 11.99
C LYS A 56 -11.51 -5.03 10.98
N LEU A 57 -11.24 -3.72 10.93
CA LEU A 57 -10.20 -3.16 10.08
C LEU A 57 -8.81 -3.65 10.49
N LEU A 58 -8.52 -3.67 11.79
CA LEU A 58 -7.25 -4.18 12.32
C LEU A 58 -7.06 -5.66 11.95
N GLN A 59 -8.08 -6.50 12.13
CA GLN A 59 -8.02 -7.92 11.76
C GLN A 59 -7.70 -8.11 10.27
N SER A 60 -8.38 -7.36 9.39
CA SER A 60 -8.10 -7.42 7.95
C SER A 60 -6.66 -7.01 7.62
N LYS A 61 -6.15 -5.93 8.24
CA LYS A 61 -4.77 -5.47 8.04
C LYS A 61 -3.75 -6.49 8.53
N VAL A 62 -3.95 -7.06 9.71
CA VAL A 62 -3.07 -8.11 10.25
C VAL A 62 -3.05 -9.33 9.34
N ALA A 63 -4.22 -9.82 8.89
CA ALA A 63 -4.29 -10.97 7.99
C ALA A 63 -3.53 -10.71 6.67
N LEU A 64 -3.68 -9.50 6.11
CA LEU A 64 -2.96 -9.07 4.91
C LEU A 64 -1.45 -9.06 5.13
N TYR A 65 -0.95 -8.47 6.21
CA TYR A 65 0.48 -8.41 6.49
C TYR A 65 1.09 -9.79 6.77
N VAL A 66 0.37 -10.67 7.46
CA VAL A 66 0.81 -12.06 7.66
C VAL A 66 0.93 -12.78 6.32
N ASN A 67 -0.02 -12.60 5.40
CA ASN A 67 0.03 -13.22 4.08
C ASN A 67 1.19 -12.66 3.24
N LEU A 68 1.42 -11.35 3.28
CA LEU A 68 2.56 -10.71 2.60
C LEU A 68 3.89 -11.24 3.15
N TYR A 69 4.03 -11.32 4.47
CA TYR A 69 5.23 -11.87 5.11
C TYR A 69 5.51 -13.31 4.66
N LYS A 70 4.48 -14.18 4.72
CA LYS A 70 4.61 -15.58 4.28
C LYS A 70 5.05 -15.69 2.82
N LYS A 71 4.53 -14.82 1.95
CA LYS A 71 4.84 -14.79 0.53
C LYS A 71 6.25 -14.26 0.26
N THR A 72 6.69 -13.23 0.99
CA THR A 72 8.08 -12.76 0.94
C THR A 72 9.05 -13.84 1.38
N GLU A 73 8.72 -14.60 2.43
CA GLU A 73 9.56 -15.71 2.89
C GLU A 73 9.60 -16.88 1.90
N SER A 74 8.49 -17.19 1.21
CA SER A 74 8.52 -18.21 0.14
C SER A 74 9.37 -17.77 -1.05
N ILE A 75 9.31 -16.48 -1.43
CA ILE A 75 10.13 -15.91 -2.51
C ILE A 75 11.62 -15.91 -2.12
N LYS A 76 11.97 -15.47 -0.91
CA LYS A 76 13.37 -15.52 -0.42
C LYS A 76 13.91 -16.95 -0.52
N ARG A 77 13.14 -17.95 -0.10
CA ARG A 77 13.52 -19.37 -0.22
C ARG A 77 13.73 -19.81 -1.67
N GLN A 78 12.93 -19.31 -2.61
CA GLN A 78 13.08 -19.60 -4.04
C GLN A 78 14.30 -18.91 -4.65
N LEU A 79 14.57 -17.66 -4.29
CA LEU A 79 15.73 -16.88 -4.78
C LEU A 79 17.09 -17.42 -4.31
N TYR A 80 17.17 -18.11 -3.18
CA TYR A 80 18.38 -18.85 -2.79
C TYR A 80 18.71 -20.03 -3.73
N THR A 81 17.81 -20.37 -4.67
CA THR A 81 18.00 -21.47 -5.62
C THR A 81 18.37 -20.99 -7.02
N ASP A 82 18.06 -19.74 -7.41
CA ASP A 82 18.29 -19.22 -8.76
C ASP A 82 18.93 -17.82 -8.76
N ASP A 83 20.26 -17.79 -8.82
CA ASP A 83 21.02 -16.59 -9.15
C ASP A 83 20.89 -16.31 -10.66
N LYS A 84 20.05 -15.32 -11.01
CA LYS A 84 20.23 -14.37 -12.13
C LYS A 84 18.99 -13.48 -12.28
N ILE A 85 19.18 -12.18 -12.49
CA ILE A 85 18.85 -11.50 -13.78
C ILE A 85 19.29 -10.03 -13.77
N LYS A 86 19.70 -9.62 -14.96
CA LYS A 86 20.45 -8.43 -15.39
C LYS A 86 19.62 -7.14 -15.36
N ILE A 87 20.31 -6.02 -15.13
CA ILE A 87 19.80 -4.64 -15.28
C ILE A 87 20.20 -4.13 -16.67
N ALA A 88 19.25 -3.69 -17.49
CA ALA A 88 19.52 -2.76 -18.60
C ALA A 88 18.27 -1.97 -19.05
N ASN A 89 18.51 -0.70 -19.42
CA ASN A 89 17.72 0.21 -20.27
C ASN A 89 16.70 1.17 -19.59
N LYS A 90 17.24 2.28 -19.04
CA LYS A 90 16.52 3.51 -18.64
C LYS A 90 16.88 4.64 -19.62
N ALA A 91 16.00 4.99 -20.56
CA ALA A 91 15.96 6.34 -21.17
C ALA A 91 14.74 6.51 -22.10
N THR A 92 14.41 5.50 -22.90
CA THR A 92 13.31 5.56 -23.88
C THR A 92 11.92 5.26 -23.28
N ALA A 93 11.87 4.65 -22.08
CA ALA A 93 10.62 4.25 -21.41
C ALA A 93 9.86 5.39 -20.71
N PHE A 94 10.44 6.58 -20.55
CA PHE A 94 9.83 7.62 -19.70
C PHE A 94 8.62 8.31 -20.37
N LYS A 95 8.71 8.66 -21.67
CA LYS A 95 7.59 9.31 -22.40
C LYS A 95 6.40 8.37 -22.65
N ALA A 96 6.66 7.08 -22.92
CA ALA A 96 5.60 6.10 -23.15
C ALA A 96 4.84 5.76 -21.85
N ASN A 97 5.52 5.82 -20.70
CA ASN A 97 4.91 5.55 -19.40
C ASN A 97 3.96 6.66 -18.96
N ASP A 98 4.22 7.94 -19.26
CA ASP A 98 3.33 9.03 -18.87
C ASP A 98 1.97 8.93 -19.55
N SER A 99 1.92 8.65 -20.86
CA SER A 99 0.65 8.44 -21.57
C SER A 99 -0.13 7.24 -21.05
N LEU A 100 0.55 6.15 -20.70
CA LEU A 100 -0.07 4.97 -20.11
C LEU A 100 -0.60 5.23 -18.70
N ILE A 101 0.15 5.95 -17.87
CA ILE A 101 -0.30 6.38 -16.53
C ILE A 101 -1.57 7.23 -16.64
N GLN A 102 -1.60 8.20 -17.57
CA GLN A 102 -2.77 9.04 -17.79
C GLN A 102 -4.00 8.23 -18.25
N ALA A 103 -3.80 7.21 -19.07
CA ALA A 103 -4.89 6.33 -19.49
C ALA A 103 -5.45 5.45 -18.35
N LEU A 104 -4.63 5.13 -17.34
CA LEU A 104 -5.04 4.31 -16.19
C LEU A 104 -5.81 5.09 -15.11
N ILE A 105 -5.64 6.42 -15.04
CA ILE A 105 -6.27 7.27 -14.01
C ILE A 105 -7.79 7.09 -13.93
N PRO A 106 -8.57 7.17 -15.04
CA PRO A 106 -10.02 7.06 -14.96
C PRO A 106 -10.49 5.69 -14.45
N GLU A 107 -9.84 4.60 -14.90
CA GLU A 107 -10.18 3.24 -14.47
C GLU A 107 -9.83 3.01 -13.00
N TYR A 108 -8.67 3.48 -12.56
CA TYR A 108 -8.26 3.38 -11.17
C TYR A 108 -9.15 4.22 -10.26
N LYS A 109 -9.52 5.44 -10.67
CA LYS A 109 -10.46 6.29 -9.94
C LYS A 109 -11.80 5.58 -9.70
N LYS A 110 -12.35 4.97 -10.75
CA LYS A 110 -13.59 4.18 -10.68
C LYS A 110 -13.44 2.97 -9.75
N LEU A 111 -12.31 2.27 -9.81
CA LEU A 111 -12.00 1.15 -8.93
C LEU A 111 -11.98 1.57 -7.46
N LEU A 112 -11.23 2.63 -7.11
CA LEU A 112 -11.09 3.10 -5.73
C LEU A 112 -12.43 3.48 -5.11
N ILE A 113 -13.23 4.28 -5.82
CA ILE A 113 -14.56 4.69 -5.34
C ILE A 113 -15.45 3.46 -5.11
N LYS A 114 -15.52 2.55 -6.09
CA LYS A 114 -16.35 1.34 -6.00
C LYS A 114 -15.92 0.44 -4.84
N TYR A 115 -14.62 0.25 -4.67
CA TYR A 115 -14.07 -0.59 -3.61
C TYR A 115 -14.36 -0.02 -2.23
N ILE A 116 -14.06 1.27 -2.02
CA ILE A 116 -14.24 1.93 -0.72
C ILE A 116 -15.72 1.97 -0.35
N VAL A 117 -16.61 2.26 -1.30
CA VAL A 117 -18.07 2.17 -1.08
C VAL A 117 -18.48 0.75 -0.70
N ALA A 118 -17.97 -0.29 -1.37
CA ALA A 118 -18.29 -1.68 -1.04
C ALA A 118 -17.82 -2.08 0.37
N VAL A 119 -16.58 -1.70 0.74
CA VAL A 119 -16.02 -1.93 2.08
C VAL A 119 -16.87 -1.25 3.15
N ARG A 120 -17.23 0.02 2.95
CA ARG A 120 -18.04 0.79 3.91
C ARG A 120 -19.46 0.23 4.06
N LEU A 121 -20.05 -0.27 2.97
CA LEU A 121 -21.37 -0.92 2.98
C LEU A 121 -21.35 -2.38 3.46
N LYS A 122 -20.20 -2.89 3.94
CA LYS A 122 -20.01 -4.30 4.37
C LYS A 122 -20.38 -5.34 3.29
N LYS A 123 -20.31 -4.96 2.01
CA LYS A 123 -20.51 -5.88 0.88
C LYS A 123 -19.18 -6.59 0.58
N ILE A 124 -19.26 -7.80 0.03
CA ILE A 124 -18.08 -8.51 -0.49
C ILE A 124 -17.47 -7.64 -1.60
N THR A 125 -16.16 -7.41 -1.51
CA THR A 125 -15.38 -6.57 -2.44
C THR A 125 -15.28 -7.22 -3.82
N PRO A 126 -15.22 -6.43 -4.91
CA PRO A 126 -15.05 -7.00 -6.25
C PRO A 126 -13.57 -7.33 -6.50
N SER A 127 -13.12 -8.52 -6.10
CA SER A 127 -11.77 -9.02 -6.43
C SER A 127 -11.50 -8.97 -7.94
N ASP A 128 -12.54 -9.13 -8.76
CA ASP A 128 -12.41 -9.23 -10.22
C ASP A 128 -12.02 -7.90 -10.88
N HIS A 129 -12.42 -6.76 -10.31
CA HIS A 129 -12.06 -5.45 -10.90
C HIS A 129 -10.62 -5.07 -10.56
N VAL A 130 -10.14 -5.45 -9.36
CA VAL A 130 -8.72 -5.29 -9.01
C VAL A 130 -7.87 -6.17 -9.93
N LYS A 131 -8.29 -7.42 -10.21
CA LYS A 131 -7.59 -8.32 -11.14
C LYS A 131 -7.48 -7.76 -12.56
N VAL A 132 -8.53 -7.14 -13.09
CA VAL A 132 -8.50 -6.54 -14.44
C VAL A 132 -7.46 -5.43 -14.52
N LEU A 133 -7.49 -4.47 -13.59
CA LEU A 133 -6.52 -3.39 -13.54
C LEU A 133 -5.11 -3.91 -13.25
N ALA A 134 -4.98 -4.89 -12.35
CA ALA A 134 -3.72 -5.55 -12.04
C ALA A 134 -3.11 -6.20 -13.28
N LYS A 135 -3.91 -6.82 -14.15
CA LYS A 135 -3.45 -7.42 -15.40
C LYS A 135 -2.92 -6.38 -16.37
N GLN A 136 -3.68 -5.30 -16.62
CA GLN A 136 -3.22 -4.20 -17.46
C GLN A 136 -1.90 -3.59 -16.96
N ILE A 137 -1.77 -3.43 -15.63
CA ILE A 137 -0.54 -2.90 -15.02
C ILE A 137 0.60 -3.95 -15.06
N ALA A 138 0.31 -5.23 -14.87
CA ALA A 138 1.31 -6.29 -14.93
C ALA A 138 1.90 -6.42 -16.34
N ASP A 139 1.05 -6.35 -17.36
CA ASP A 139 1.41 -6.33 -18.78
C ASP A 139 2.21 -5.05 -19.16
N SER A 140 2.09 -3.99 -18.36
CA SER A 140 2.91 -2.78 -18.49
C SER A 140 4.29 -2.95 -17.81
N GLN A 141 5.32 -2.24 -18.29
CA GLN A 141 6.64 -2.18 -17.62
C GLN A 141 6.69 -1.21 -16.43
N LEU A 142 5.53 -0.84 -15.86
CA LEU A 142 5.48 0.08 -14.71
C LEU A 142 6.14 -0.52 -13.48
N LYS A 143 7.03 0.26 -12.87
CA LYS A 143 7.69 -0.07 -11.60
C LYS A 143 6.80 0.26 -10.43
N ALA A 144 7.04 -0.37 -9.28
CA ALA A 144 6.31 -0.12 -8.03
C ALA A 144 6.19 1.38 -7.70
N LYS A 145 7.28 2.14 -7.82
CA LYS A 145 7.28 3.60 -7.61
C LYS A 145 6.29 4.34 -8.51
N GLN A 146 6.15 3.94 -9.77
CA GLN A 146 5.22 4.58 -10.71
C GLN A 146 3.76 4.23 -10.37
N ILE A 147 3.50 3.00 -9.92
CA ILE A 147 2.17 2.56 -9.50
C ILE A 147 1.73 3.30 -8.21
N ILE A 148 2.66 3.50 -7.27
CA ILE A 148 2.42 4.29 -6.06
C ILE A 148 2.12 5.75 -6.42
N ASN A 149 2.90 6.36 -7.31
CA ASN A 149 2.66 7.73 -7.75
C ASN A 149 1.30 7.88 -8.44
N LEU A 150 0.93 6.92 -9.30
CA LEU A 150 -0.41 6.87 -9.91
C LEU A 150 -1.50 6.80 -8.82
N HIS A 151 -1.33 5.97 -7.79
CA HIS A 151 -2.28 5.89 -6.69
C HIS A 151 -2.42 7.21 -5.93
N VAL A 152 -1.30 7.88 -5.62
CA VAL A 152 -1.30 9.19 -4.95
C VAL A 152 -2.02 10.23 -5.81
N GLN A 153 -1.72 10.30 -7.11
CA GLN A 153 -2.38 11.24 -8.02
C GLN A 153 -3.90 11.02 -8.07
N VAL A 154 -4.34 9.77 -8.17
CA VAL A 154 -5.78 9.44 -8.17
C VAL A 154 -6.42 9.77 -6.82
N LEU A 155 -5.72 9.53 -5.71
CA LEU A 155 -6.19 9.92 -4.38
C LEU A 155 -6.40 11.43 -4.28
N GLU A 156 -5.40 12.23 -4.64
CA GLU A 156 -5.49 13.69 -4.63
C GLU A 156 -6.68 14.18 -5.46
N GLU A 157 -6.91 13.60 -6.64
CA GLU A 157 -8.06 13.95 -7.47
C GLU A 157 -9.42 13.63 -6.83
N ILE A 158 -9.52 12.53 -6.08
CA ILE A 158 -10.77 12.12 -5.43
C ILE A 158 -11.01 12.89 -4.14
N THR A 159 -9.95 13.15 -3.36
CA THR A 159 -10.06 13.74 -2.03
C THR A 159 -10.09 15.26 -2.04
N LYS A 160 -9.58 15.92 -3.09
CA LYS A 160 -9.60 17.39 -3.23
C LYS A 160 -10.96 18.06 -2.94
N PRO A 161 -12.12 17.53 -3.37
CA PRO A 161 -13.42 18.13 -3.04
C PRO A 161 -13.98 17.75 -1.66
N LEU A 162 -13.33 16.87 -0.89
CA LEU A 162 -13.84 16.34 0.37
C LEU A 162 -13.40 17.18 1.58
N PHE A 163 -14.15 17.09 2.69
CA PHE A 163 -13.68 17.63 3.96
C PHE A 163 -12.43 16.87 4.46
N PRO A 164 -11.51 17.50 5.21
CA PRO A 164 -10.26 16.85 5.64
C PRO A 164 -10.45 15.52 6.37
N SER A 165 -11.46 15.40 7.24
CA SER A 165 -11.78 14.16 7.95
C SER A 165 -12.23 13.04 7.00
N GLU A 166 -13.01 13.37 5.98
CA GLU A 166 -13.50 12.44 4.96
C GLU A 166 -12.40 12.03 4.00
N ALA A 167 -11.55 12.98 3.59
CA ALA A 167 -10.36 12.75 2.79
C ALA A 167 -9.40 11.78 3.51
N ASN A 168 -9.13 11.99 4.79
CA ASN A 168 -8.27 11.13 5.59
C ASN A 168 -8.84 9.71 5.73
N ALA A 169 -10.14 9.58 6.00
CA ALA A 169 -10.80 8.28 6.07
C ALA A 169 -10.76 7.55 4.71
N PHE A 170 -11.00 8.28 3.61
CA PHE A 170 -10.93 7.71 2.25
C PHE A 170 -9.51 7.22 1.91
N SER A 171 -8.49 8.04 2.17
CA SER A 171 -7.09 7.69 1.94
C SER A 171 -6.65 6.46 2.76
N LEU A 172 -7.14 6.31 3.99
CA LEU A 172 -6.84 5.14 4.82
C LEU A 172 -7.45 3.86 4.25
N ASP A 173 -8.70 3.92 3.79
CA ASP A 173 -9.39 2.79 3.15
C ASP A 173 -8.74 2.41 1.81
N ALA A 174 -8.27 3.40 1.05
CA ALA A 174 -7.63 3.22 -0.25
C ALA A 174 -6.32 2.42 -0.20
N ARG A 175 -5.62 2.41 0.95
CA ARG A 175 -4.41 1.60 1.15
C ARG A 175 -4.66 0.10 0.93
N LEU A 176 -5.87 -0.37 1.28
CA LEU A 176 -6.25 -1.78 1.07
C LEU A 176 -6.25 -2.13 -0.41
N VAL A 177 -6.77 -1.22 -1.26
CA VAL A 177 -6.79 -1.41 -2.71
C VAL A 177 -5.39 -1.41 -3.28
N LEU A 178 -4.52 -0.49 -2.84
CA LEU A 178 -3.13 -0.46 -3.29
C LEU A 178 -2.40 -1.76 -2.93
N LEU A 179 -2.58 -2.27 -1.70
CA LEU A 179 -1.97 -3.52 -1.27
C LEU A 179 -2.49 -4.73 -2.05
N GLU A 180 -3.81 -4.82 -2.29
CA GLU A 180 -4.41 -5.89 -3.09
C GLU A 180 -3.93 -5.84 -4.55
N LEU A 181 -3.91 -4.63 -5.14
CA LEU A 181 -3.42 -4.39 -6.49
C LEU A 181 -1.95 -4.80 -6.63
N MET A 182 -1.09 -4.34 -5.71
CA MET A 182 0.34 -4.67 -5.73
C MET A 182 0.58 -6.17 -5.51
N GLY A 183 -0.15 -6.79 -4.59
CA GLY A 183 -0.08 -8.24 -4.35
C GLY A 183 -0.45 -9.04 -5.59
N THR A 184 -1.52 -8.63 -6.29
CA THR A 184 -2.01 -9.27 -7.52
C THR A 184 -1.04 -9.04 -8.70
N ILE A 185 -0.47 -7.85 -8.85
CA ILE A 185 0.54 -7.57 -9.88
C ILE A 185 1.79 -8.43 -9.65
N CYS A 186 2.21 -8.61 -8.39
CA CYS A 186 3.31 -9.52 -8.07
C CYS A 186 2.99 -10.97 -8.46
N ASP A 187 1.77 -11.46 -8.20
CA ASP A 187 1.36 -12.81 -8.64
C ASP A 187 1.39 -12.98 -10.16
N LEU A 188 1.00 -11.95 -10.91
CA LEU A 188 0.94 -12.00 -12.37
C LEU A 188 2.31 -11.87 -13.06
N ARG A 189 3.34 -11.40 -12.34
CA ARG A 189 4.70 -11.21 -12.86
C ARG A 189 5.68 -12.33 -12.50
N LEU A 190 5.29 -13.23 -11.59
CA LEU A 190 6.01 -14.47 -11.28
C LEU A 190 5.74 -15.53 -12.34
#